data_AF-A0A6B3I3F0-F1
#
_entry.id   AF-A0A6B3I3F0-F1
#
_cell.length_a   1.000
_cell.length_b   1.000
_cell.length_c   1.000
_cell.angle_alpha   90.00
_cell.angle_beta   90.00
_cell.angle_gamma   90.00
#
_symmetry.space_group_name_H-M   'P 1'
#
loop_
_entity.id
_entity.type
_entity.pdbx_description
1 polymer ?
#
loop_
_entity_poly.entity_id
_entity_poly.type
_entity_poly.pdbx_seq_one_letter_code
_entity_poly.pdbx_strand_id
1 'polypeptide(L)'
;ARGETLDGSVQHALALLAGRPGHEPVTEALQRALGSVRQGIPGPALIEALGASDAAEEVLAVAVYCALVSEDVRHGLRLAVNHGGPSRATGSLCGALLGALHGETALPPAWLAELEGRPTLLELADDFAMEMTQGPALHSPTAAAPGWLARYPRG
;
A
#
# COMPACT_ATOMS: atom_id res chain seq x y z
N ALA A 1 17.90 -1.80 4.72
CA ALA A 1 16.82 -0.82 4.91
C ALA A 1 16.55 -0.64 6.41
N ARG A 2 16.36 0.59 6.91
CA ARG A 2 16.10 0.88 8.33
C ARG A 2 14.59 0.95 8.61
N GLY A 3 13.82 -0.02 8.12
CA GLY A 3 12.37 -0.09 8.34
C GLY A 3 12.02 -1.04 9.47
N GLU A 4 10.96 -0.75 10.21
CA GLU A 4 10.35 -1.72 11.12
C GLU A 4 9.63 -2.82 10.35
N THR A 5 9.32 -3.94 11.01
CA THR A 5 8.42 -4.96 10.46
C THR A 5 7.04 -4.37 10.18
N LEU A 6 6.29 -4.93 9.23
CA LEU A 6 4.92 -4.48 8.94
C LEU A 6 4.02 -4.50 10.20
N ASP A 7 4.10 -5.55 11.02
CA ASP A 7 3.39 -5.62 12.31
C ASP A 7 3.72 -4.41 13.21
N GLY A 8 5.02 -4.17 13.45
CA GLY A 8 5.49 -2.99 14.20
C GLY A 8 5.01 -1.66 13.62
N SER A 9 5.01 -1.51 12.29
CA SER A 9 4.52 -0.30 11.62
C SER A 9 3.00 -0.10 11.80
N VAL A 10 2.21 -1.16 11.79
CA VAL A 10 0.77 -1.10 12.08
C VAL A 10 0.53 -0.74 13.55
N GLN A 11 1.29 -1.32 14.48
CA GLN A 11 1.24 -0.95 15.90
C GLN A 11 1.59 0.52 16.13
N HIS A 12 2.60 1.03 15.43
CA HIS A 12 2.95 2.45 15.47
C HIS A 12 1.83 3.33 14.92
N ALA A 13 1.22 2.94 13.79
CA ALA A 13 0.08 3.66 13.22
C ALA A 13 -1.12 3.70 14.18
N LEU A 14 -1.41 2.60 14.89
CA LEU A 14 -2.45 2.54 15.93
C LEU A 14 -2.18 3.54 17.06
N ALA A 15 -0.92 3.67 17.51
CA ALA A 15 -0.55 4.64 18.53
C ALA A 15 -0.76 6.09 18.06
N LEU A 16 -0.48 6.39 16.79
CA LEU A 16 -0.72 7.72 16.20
C LEU A 16 -2.22 8.02 16.02
N LEU A 17 -3.03 7.00 15.71
CA LEU A 17 -4.47 7.14 15.50
C LEU A 17 -5.24 7.46 16.79
N ALA A 18 -4.78 6.96 17.95
CA ALA A 18 -5.46 7.13 19.24
C ALA A 18 -5.74 8.59 19.66
N GLY A 19 -5.03 9.57 19.07
CA GLY A 19 -5.25 11.00 19.31
C GLY A 19 -6.15 11.71 18.29
N ARG A 20 -6.72 11.00 17.30
CA ARG A 20 -7.45 11.60 16.16
C ARG A 20 -8.97 11.41 16.32
N PRO A 21 -9.79 12.46 16.27
CA PRO A 21 -11.25 12.29 16.33
C PRO A 21 -11.76 11.34 15.23
N GLY A 22 -12.61 10.37 15.58
CA GLY A 22 -13.20 9.42 14.64
C GLY A 22 -12.27 8.30 14.17
N HIS A 23 -11.20 8.01 14.92
CA HIS A 23 -10.24 6.96 14.58
C HIS A 23 -10.78 5.53 14.79
N GLU A 24 -11.84 5.39 15.57
CA GLU A 24 -12.32 4.12 16.12
C GLU A 24 -12.57 3.06 15.04
N PRO A 25 -13.28 3.35 13.92
CA PRO A 25 -13.50 2.35 12.87
C PRO A 25 -12.20 1.80 12.27
N VAL A 26 -11.22 2.66 12.03
CA VAL A 26 -9.91 2.28 11.47
C VAL A 26 -9.10 1.49 12.50
N THR A 27 -9.11 1.94 13.76
CA THR A 27 -8.42 1.25 14.86
C THR A 27 -8.95 -0.17 15.05
N GLU A 28 -10.27 -0.33 15.12
CA GLU A 28 -10.92 -1.65 15.27
C GLU A 28 -10.61 -2.56 14.08
N ALA A 29 -10.65 -2.04 12.86
CA ALA A 29 -10.38 -2.80 11.65
C ALA A 29 -8.92 -3.29 11.60
N LEU A 30 -7.95 -2.43 11.92
CA LEU A 30 -6.53 -2.80 11.99
C LEU A 30 -6.23 -3.81 13.11
N GLN A 31 -6.85 -3.67 14.28
CA GLN A 31 -6.73 -4.65 15.36
C GLN A 31 -7.28 -6.02 14.95
N ARG A 32 -8.41 -6.04 14.23
CA ARG A 32 -9.00 -7.27 13.70
C ARG A 32 -8.07 -7.95 12.69
N ALA A 33 -7.44 -7.19 11.80
CA ALA A 33 -6.45 -7.70 10.85
C ALA A 33 -5.27 -8.37 11.58
N LEU A 34 -4.67 -7.70 12.57
CA LEU A 34 -3.58 -8.23 13.38
C LEU A 34 -3.98 -9.50 14.15
N GLY A 35 -5.19 -9.51 14.74
CA GLY A 35 -5.72 -10.66 15.45
C GLY A 35 -5.97 -11.88 14.56
N SER A 36 -6.24 -11.65 13.27
CA SER A 36 -6.59 -12.72 12.32
C SER A 36 -5.39 -13.47 11.75
N VAL A 37 -4.19 -12.89 11.84
CA VAL A 37 -2.93 -13.53 11.39
C VAL A 37 -2.72 -14.92 12.01
N ARG A 38 -3.26 -15.17 13.21
CA ARG A 38 -3.10 -16.43 13.95
C ARG A 38 -4.26 -17.43 13.77
N GLN A 39 -5.25 -17.12 12.91
CA GLN A 39 -6.48 -17.92 12.80
C GLN A 39 -6.41 -19.11 11.83
N GLY A 40 -5.28 -19.30 11.14
CA GLY A 40 -5.05 -20.47 10.29
C GLY A 40 -4.48 -20.10 8.92
N ILE A 41 -4.69 -20.99 7.95
CA ILE A 41 -4.24 -20.78 6.56
C ILE A 41 -5.09 -19.66 5.93
N PRO A 42 -4.47 -18.62 5.35
CA PRO A 42 -5.22 -17.54 4.71
C PRO A 42 -6.05 -18.06 3.54
N GLY A 43 -7.30 -17.61 3.43
CA GLY A 43 -8.21 -17.99 2.37
C GLY A 43 -9.43 -17.08 2.28
N PRO A 44 -10.25 -17.22 1.22
CA PRO A 44 -11.35 -16.29 0.92
C PRO A 44 -12.33 -16.10 2.08
N ALA A 45 -12.73 -17.17 2.75
CA ALA A 45 -13.67 -17.11 3.86
C ALA A 45 -13.14 -16.31 5.07
N LEU A 46 -11.84 -16.43 5.38
CA LEU A 46 -11.22 -15.65 6.45
C LEU A 46 -11.07 -14.17 6.06
N ILE A 47 -10.78 -13.90 4.79
CA ILE A 47 -10.70 -12.55 4.24
C ILE A 47 -12.08 -11.87 4.26
N GLU A 48 -13.13 -12.58 3.86
CA GLU A 48 -14.50 -12.04 3.88
C GLU A 48 -15.01 -11.78 5.30
N ALA A 49 -14.57 -12.57 6.27
CA ALA A 49 -14.87 -12.33 7.69
C ALA A 49 -14.16 -11.07 8.26
N LEU A 50 -13.04 -10.66 7.66
CA LEU A 50 -12.33 -9.43 8.03
C LEU A 50 -13.02 -8.18 7.48
N GLY A 51 -13.50 -8.28 6.25
CA GLY A 51 -14.23 -7.22 5.57
C GLY A 51 -14.82 -7.71 4.26
N ALA A 52 -16.10 -7.39 4.06
CA ALA A 52 -16.87 -7.74 2.86
C ALA A 52 -17.55 -6.52 2.23
N SER A 53 -17.50 -5.35 2.89
CA SER A 53 -18.05 -4.10 2.38
C SER A 53 -16.98 -3.24 1.71
N ASP A 54 -17.44 -2.24 0.96
CA ASP A 54 -16.58 -1.23 0.32
C ASP A 54 -16.13 -0.12 1.30
N ALA A 55 -16.36 -0.28 2.61
CA ALA A 55 -15.92 0.67 3.62
C ALA A 55 -14.38 0.76 3.67
N ALA A 56 -13.85 1.98 3.80
CA ALA A 56 -12.41 2.25 3.68
C ALA A 56 -11.58 1.51 4.74
N GLU A 57 -12.08 1.45 5.98
CA GLU A 57 -11.47 0.75 7.10
C GLU A 57 -11.41 -0.77 6.89
N GLU A 58 -12.44 -1.36 6.27
CA GLU A 58 -12.47 -2.78 5.93
C GLU A 58 -11.48 -3.10 4.81
N VAL A 59 -11.46 -2.30 3.73
CA VAL A 59 -10.48 -2.41 2.64
C VAL A 59 -9.05 -2.34 3.21
N LEU A 60 -8.79 -1.40 4.12
CA LEU A 60 -7.49 -1.24 4.77
C LEU A 60 -7.13 -2.48 5.61
N ALA A 61 -8.05 -2.97 6.42
CA ALA A 61 -7.83 -4.16 7.25
C ALA A 61 -7.51 -5.40 6.41
N VAL A 62 -8.28 -5.65 5.34
CA VAL A 62 -8.04 -6.79 4.45
C VAL A 62 -6.70 -6.64 3.73
N ALA A 63 -6.36 -5.46 3.23
CA ALA A 63 -5.07 -5.21 2.58
C ALA A 63 -3.88 -5.45 3.52
N VAL A 64 -3.96 -4.93 4.75
CA VAL A 64 -2.94 -5.14 5.80
C VAL A 64 -2.83 -6.61 6.16
N TYR A 65 -3.95 -7.31 6.35
CA TYR A 65 -3.95 -8.74 6.63
C TYR A 65 -3.28 -9.54 5.52
N CYS A 66 -3.64 -9.31 4.26
CA CYS A 66 -3.05 -10.00 3.11
C CYS A 66 -1.54 -9.75 3.02
N ALA A 67 -1.08 -8.54 3.33
CA ALA A 67 0.35 -8.23 3.36
C ALA A 67 1.07 -8.93 4.53
N LEU A 68 0.47 -8.97 5.74
CA LEU A 68 1.04 -9.61 6.93
C LEU A 68 1.22 -11.12 6.79
N VAL A 69 0.27 -11.80 6.14
CA VAL A 69 0.29 -13.27 5.97
C VAL A 69 0.95 -13.72 4.66
N SER A 70 1.37 -12.78 3.82
CA SER A 70 2.00 -13.11 2.54
C SER A 70 3.39 -13.73 2.72
N GLU A 71 3.73 -14.66 1.83
CA GLU A 71 5.07 -15.28 1.78
C GLU A 71 5.99 -14.51 0.83
N ASP A 72 5.39 -13.97 -0.24
CA ASP A 72 6.01 -13.09 -1.21
C ASP A 72 4.96 -12.14 -1.81
N VAL A 73 5.42 -11.20 -2.65
CA VAL A 73 4.55 -10.22 -3.33
C VAL A 73 3.44 -10.91 -4.14
N ARG A 74 3.76 -12.01 -4.81
CA ARG A 74 2.81 -12.74 -5.66
C ARG A 74 1.70 -13.36 -4.80
N HIS A 75 2.06 -13.96 -3.68
CA HIS A 75 1.14 -14.59 -2.75
C HIS A 75 0.20 -13.53 -2.14
N GLY A 76 0.74 -12.42 -1.63
CA GLY A 76 -0.06 -11.35 -1.04
C GLY A 76 -1.03 -10.69 -2.01
N LEU A 77 -0.59 -10.41 -3.24
CA LEU A 77 -1.47 -9.89 -4.29
C LEU A 77 -2.57 -10.87 -4.67
N ARG A 78 -2.30 -12.18 -4.75
CA ARG A 78 -3.33 -13.19 -5.01
C ARG A 78 -4.35 -13.25 -3.89
N LEU A 79 -3.93 -13.22 -2.63
CA LEU A 79 -4.86 -13.21 -1.50
C LEU A 79 -5.78 -11.98 -1.57
N ALA A 80 -5.20 -10.80 -1.82
CA ALA A 80 -5.92 -9.53 -1.85
C ALA A 80 -6.95 -9.40 -2.97
N VAL A 81 -6.90 -10.23 -4.02
CA VAL A 81 -7.85 -10.16 -5.15
C VAL A 81 -8.78 -11.37 -5.27
N ASN A 82 -8.49 -12.47 -4.57
CA ASN A 82 -9.28 -13.71 -4.65
C ASN A 82 -10.26 -13.83 -3.47
N HIS A 83 -11.15 -12.85 -3.32
CA HIS A 83 -12.25 -12.85 -2.34
C HIS A 83 -13.44 -12.05 -2.88
N GLY A 84 -14.64 -12.20 -2.31
CA GLY A 84 -15.87 -11.58 -2.82
C GLY A 84 -16.07 -10.09 -2.53
N GLY A 85 -15.12 -9.44 -1.84
CA GLY A 85 -15.19 -8.03 -1.45
C GLY A 85 -14.60 -7.06 -2.49
N PRO A 86 -14.23 -5.82 -2.09
CA PRO A 86 -13.61 -4.79 -2.95
C PRO A 86 -12.18 -5.11 -3.43
N SER A 87 -12.02 -6.24 -4.13
CA SER A 87 -10.73 -6.82 -4.56
C SER A 87 -9.81 -5.84 -5.28
N ARG A 88 -10.35 -4.93 -6.11
CA ARG A 88 -9.56 -3.89 -6.78
C ARG A 88 -8.92 -2.91 -5.79
N ALA A 89 -9.68 -2.41 -4.82
CA ALA A 89 -9.16 -1.46 -3.83
C ALA A 89 -8.19 -2.17 -2.87
N THR A 90 -8.57 -3.36 -2.41
CA THR A 90 -7.73 -4.23 -1.57
C THR A 90 -6.41 -4.57 -2.27
N GLY A 91 -6.46 -4.98 -3.54
CA GLY A 91 -5.29 -5.33 -4.34
C GLY A 91 -4.34 -4.14 -4.52
N SER A 92 -4.86 -2.95 -4.83
CA SER A 92 -4.05 -1.74 -4.94
C SER A 92 -3.35 -1.38 -3.63
N LEU A 93 -4.08 -1.44 -2.51
CA LEU A 93 -3.52 -1.07 -1.20
C LEU A 93 -2.53 -2.12 -0.69
N CYS A 94 -2.85 -3.41 -0.82
CA CYS A 94 -1.93 -4.51 -0.52
C CYS A 94 -0.66 -4.41 -1.38
N GLY A 95 -0.81 -4.14 -2.68
CA GLY A 95 0.31 -3.95 -3.60
C GLY A 95 1.19 -2.76 -3.23
N ALA A 96 0.62 -1.64 -2.78
CA ALA A 96 1.39 -0.50 -2.30
C ALA A 96 2.22 -0.85 -1.05
N LEU A 97 1.63 -1.57 -0.09
CA LEU A 97 2.32 -2.02 1.12
C LEU A 97 3.47 -2.97 0.79
N LEU A 98 3.22 -3.98 -0.05
CA LEU A 98 4.21 -4.97 -0.46
C LEU A 98 5.31 -4.35 -1.33
N GLY A 99 4.96 -3.43 -2.22
CA GLY A 99 5.92 -2.67 -3.02
C GLY A 99 6.84 -1.81 -2.18
N ALA A 100 6.29 -1.10 -1.17
CA ALA A 100 7.09 -0.33 -0.23
C ALA A 100 8.02 -1.20 0.63
N LEU A 101 7.57 -2.41 1.00
CA LEU A 101 8.34 -3.33 1.84
C LEU A 101 9.46 -4.04 1.08
N HIS A 102 9.19 -4.49 -0.15
CA HIS A 102 10.09 -5.37 -0.90
C HIS A 102 10.81 -4.70 -2.07
N GLY A 103 10.38 -3.50 -2.47
CA GLY A 103 10.89 -2.79 -3.64
C GLY A 103 10.40 -3.37 -4.96
N GLU A 104 10.60 -2.62 -6.04
CA GLU A 104 10.12 -2.97 -7.37
C GLU A 104 10.72 -4.27 -7.95
N THR A 105 11.93 -4.64 -7.52
CA THR A 105 12.62 -5.85 -8.00
C THR A 105 11.95 -7.14 -7.52
N ALA A 106 11.11 -7.07 -6.49
CA ALA A 106 10.33 -8.20 -5.98
C ALA A 106 9.02 -8.42 -6.75
N LEU A 107 8.63 -7.48 -7.62
CA LEU A 107 7.38 -7.58 -8.37
C LEU A 107 7.46 -8.70 -9.45
N PRO A 108 6.39 -9.48 -9.68
CA PRO A 108 6.41 -10.57 -10.64
C PRO A 108 6.61 -10.09 -12.10
N PRO A 109 7.72 -10.42 -12.77
CA PRO A 109 8.03 -9.86 -14.09
C PRO A 109 6.98 -10.18 -15.16
N ALA A 110 6.40 -11.39 -15.10
CA ALA A 110 5.35 -11.82 -16.02
C ALA A 110 4.06 -11.00 -15.89
N TRP A 111 3.75 -10.46 -14.70
CA TRP A 111 2.58 -9.60 -14.51
C TRP A 111 2.88 -8.17 -14.95
N LEU A 112 4.10 -7.70 -14.70
CA LEU A 112 4.53 -6.37 -15.15
C LEU A 112 4.66 -6.27 -16.67
N ALA A 113 4.84 -7.37 -17.39
CA ALA A 113 4.85 -7.39 -18.85
C ALA A 113 3.49 -6.99 -19.45
N GLU A 114 2.40 -7.35 -18.74
CA GLU A 114 1.01 -7.12 -19.17
C GLU A 114 0.40 -5.84 -18.57
N LEU A 115 1.17 -5.10 -17.74
CA LEU A 115 0.66 -3.94 -17.02
C LEU A 115 0.51 -2.74 -17.96
N GLU A 116 -0.74 -2.36 -18.23
CA GLU A 116 -1.08 -1.15 -18.97
C GLU A 116 -0.50 0.10 -18.28
N GLY A 117 0.07 1.01 -19.06
CA GLY A 117 0.62 2.26 -18.54
C GLY A 117 1.90 2.11 -17.71
N ARG A 118 2.53 0.93 -17.68
CA ARG A 118 3.77 0.71 -16.93
C ARG A 118 4.87 1.75 -17.18
N PRO A 119 5.18 2.19 -18.43
CA PRO A 119 6.18 3.22 -18.64
C PRO A 119 5.85 4.54 -17.91
N THR A 120 4.59 4.97 -17.95
CA THR A 120 4.12 6.17 -17.24
C THR A 120 4.18 6.00 -15.73
N LEU A 121 3.80 4.82 -15.21
CA LEU A 121 3.89 4.53 -13.77
C LEU A 121 5.33 4.57 -13.26
N LEU A 122 6.28 4.05 -14.04
CA LEU A 122 7.70 4.10 -13.69
C LEU A 122 8.23 5.54 -13.69
N GLU A 123 7.88 6.34 -14.71
CA GLU A 123 8.25 7.76 -14.74
C GLU A 123 7.70 8.52 -13.52
N LEU A 124 6.44 8.30 -13.16
CA LEU A 124 5.83 8.91 -11.97
C LEU A 124 6.49 8.44 -10.67
N ALA A 125 6.87 7.17 -10.57
CA ALA A 125 7.54 6.62 -9.40
C ALA A 125 8.96 7.20 -9.23
N ASP A 126 9.72 7.28 -10.33
CA ASP A 126 11.05 7.90 -10.35
C ASP A 126 10.98 9.39 -10.00
N ASP A 127 9.99 10.10 -10.54
CA ASP A 127 9.77 11.51 -10.23
C ASP A 127 9.37 11.74 -8.78
N PHE A 128 8.49 10.90 -8.23
CA PHE A 128 8.13 10.95 -6.82
C PHE A 128 9.36 10.71 -5.92
N ALA A 129 10.19 9.72 -6.25
CA ALA A 129 11.42 9.46 -5.52
C ALA A 129 12.40 10.64 -5.60
N MET A 130 12.51 11.27 -6.78
CA MET A 130 13.33 12.46 -6.99
C MET A 130 12.81 13.65 -6.18
N GLU A 131 11.49 13.90 -6.16
CA GLU A 131 10.86 14.95 -5.35
C GLU A 131 11.12 14.75 -3.86
N MET A 132 10.99 13.52 -3.38
CA MET A 132 11.15 13.21 -1.95
C MET A 132 12.58 13.22 -1.46
N THR A 133 13.56 13.10 -2.36
CA THR A 133 14.98 13.07 -1.99
C THR A 133 15.75 14.31 -2.43
N GLN A 134 15.30 15.01 -3.47
CA GLN A 134 15.97 16.12 -4.13
C GLN A 134 15.06 17.34 -4.36
N GLY A 135 13.87 17.41 -3.73
CA GLY A 135 12.89 18.49 -3.92
C GLY A 135 13.49 19.90 -3.99
N PRO A 136 14.32 20.34 -3.03
CA PRO A 136 14.94 21.67 -3.07
C PRO A 136 15.83 21.96 -4.30
N ALA A 137 16.37 20.92 -4.95
CA ALA A 137 17.14 21.04 -6.19
C ALA A 137 16.23 21.06 -7.44
N LEU A 138 15.04 20.46 -7.36
CA LEU A 138 14.06 20.45 -8.44
C LEU A 138 13.28 21.75 -8.50
N HIS A 139 12.85 22.26 -7.35
CA HIS A 139 12.09 23.49 -7.28
C HIS A 139 12.16 24.16 -5.90
N SER A 140 11.94 25.46 -5.92
CA SER A 140 11.85 26.35 -4.78
C SER A 140 10.74 27.39 -5.03
N PRO A 141 10.37 28.22 -4.04
CA PRO A 141 9.42 29.30 -4.27
C PRO A 141 9.82 30.25 -5.42
N THR A 142 11.12 30.42 -5.70
CA THR A 142 11.64 31.40 -6.66
C THR A 142 12.28 30.81 -7.91
N ALA A 143 12.55 29.51 -7.95
CA ALA A 143 13.19 28.85 -9.09
C ALA A 143 12.69 27.41 -9.26
N ALA A 144 12.76 26.87 -10.46
CA ALA A 144 12.55 25.45 -10.70
C ALA A 144 13.34 24.98 -11.92
N ALA A 145 13.78 23.72 -11.87
CA ALA A 145 14.52 23.09 -12.95
C ALA A 145 13.63 23.04 -14.22
N PRO A 146 14.13 23.47 -15.40
CA PRO A 146 13.33 23.51 -16.62
C PRO A 146 12.67 22.17 -16.98
N GLY A 147 13.39 21.05 -16.81
CA GLY A 147 12.84 19.71 -17.05
C GLY A 147 11.74 19.30 -16.08
N TRP A 148 11.80 19.79 -14.83
CA TRP A 148 10.75 19.57 -13.84
C TRP A 148 9.51 20.39 -14.18
N LEU A 149 9.64 21.68 -14.51
CA LEU A 149 8.52 22.54 -14.91
C LEU A 149 7.83 22.10 -16.20
N ALA A 150 8.58 21.53 -17.14
CA ALA A 150 8.01 20.99 -18.38
C ALA A 150 7.06 19.82 -18.11
N ARG A 151 7.33 19.01 -17.09
CA ARG A 151 6.51 17.86 -16.69
C ARG A 151 5.44 18.20 -15.66
N TYR A 152 5.75 19.09 -14.72
CA TYR A 152 4.87 19.54 -13.64
C TYR A 152 4.73 21.08 -13.66
N PRO A 153 3.88 21.63 -14.54
CA PRO A 153 3.70 23.08 -14.67
C PRO A 153 3.06 23.68 -13.40
N ARG A 154 3.48 24.89 -13.04
CA ARG A 154 2.79 25.71 -12.04
C ARG A 154 1.63 26.44 -12.72
N GLY A 155 0.42 26.27 -12.18
CA GLY A 155 -0.76 27.08 -12.51
C GLY A 155 -0.80 28.38 -11.71
#